data_AF-A0A9X4HT07-F1
#
_entry.id   AF-A0A9X4HT07-F1
#
_cell.length_a   1.000
_cell.length_b   1.000
_cell.length_c   1.000
_cell.angle_alpha   90.00
_cell.angle_beta   90.00
_cell.angle_gamma   90.00
#
_symmetry.space_group_name_H-M   'P 1'
#
loop_
_entity.id
_entity.type
_entity.pdbx_description
1 polymer ?
#
loop_
_entity_poly.entity_id
_entity_poly.type
_entity_poly.pdbx_seq_one_letter_code
_entity_poly.pdbx_strand_id
1 'polypeptide(L)'
;MKRISLWSVDRDDTLHLDDEIGKLEEAYSVMTTANRALVEGDDLSLTRLGFDIDHIADLKNRHSEGKPGFPAYVMRNLQDTIQQLSGLKRGASDGRGARLVEPQ
;
A
#
# COMPACT_ATOMS: atom_id res chain seq x y z
N MET A 1 25.92 -8.39 -33.72
CA MET A 1 24.88 -7.52 -33.12
C MET A 1 24.33 -8.22 -31.88
N LYS A 2 24.55 -7.67 -30.68
CA LYS A 2 24.00 -8.20 -29.43
C LYS A 2 22.53 -7.80 -29.35
N ARG A 3 21.63 -8.78 -29.41
CA ARG A 3 20.22 -8.60 -29.07
C ARG A 3 20.14 -8.30 -27.58
N ILE A 4 19.86 -7.05 -27.21
CA ILE A 4 19.51 -6.72 -25.84
C ILE A 4 18.09 -7.24 -25.65
N SER A 5 17.94 -8.31 -24.87
CA SER A 5 16.64 -8.82 -24.47
C SER A 5 15.98 -7.75 -23.61
N LEU A 6 14.95 -7.09 -24.13
CA LEU A 6 14.09 -6.23 -23.34
C LEU A 6 13.24 -7.15 -22.45
N TRP A 7 13.45 -7.03 -21.13
CA TRP A 7 12.56 -7.52 -20.07
C TRP A 7 12.67 -9.01 -19.72
N SER A 8 13.81 -9.37 -19.15
CA SER A 8 13.73 -10.18 -17.92
C SER A 8 13.31 -9.21 -16.83
N VAL A 9 12.07 -9.30 -16.33
CA VAL A 9 11.79 -8.77 -14.99
C VAL A 9 12.66 -9.64 -14.10
N ASP A 10 13.75 -9.07 -13.58
CA ASP A 10 14.70 -9.87 -12.83
C ASP A 10 14.01 -10.34 -11.55
N ARG A 11 14.45 -11.50 -11.01
CA ARG A 11 13.94 -11.99 -9.73
C ARG A 11 14.01 -10.90 -8.65
N ASP A 12 15.00 -10.01 -8.76
CA ASP A 12 15.20 -8.83 -7.91
C ASP A 12 14.03 -7.84 -7.99
N ASP A 13 13.55 -7.52 -9.20
CA ASP A 13 12.40 -6.62 -9.39
C ASP A 13 11.11 -7.18 -8.77
N THR A 14 10.90 -8.50 -8.88
CA THR A 14 9.73 -9.15 -8.25
C THR A 14 9.81 -9.19 -6.73
N LEU A 15 11.02 -9.31 -6.16
CA LEU A 15 11.25 -9.26 -4.71
C LEU A 15 11.03 -7.83 -4.18
N HIS A 16 11.48 -6.82 -4.92
CA HIS A 16 11.23 -5.43 -4.59
C HIS A 16 9.73 -5.09 -4.57
N LEU A 17 8.96 -5.61 -5.55
CA LEU A 17 7.51 -5.44 -5.57
C LEU A 17 6.84 -6.11 -4.36
N ASP A 18 7.31 -7.27 -3.93
CA ASP A 18 6.77 -7.96 -2.75
C ASP A 18 7.02 -7.18 -1.45
N ASP A 19 8.24 -6.67 -1.27
CA ASP A 19 8.57 -5.84 -0.11
C ASP A 19 7.76 -4.53 -0.10
N GLU A 20 7.54 -3.91 -1.26
CA GLU A 20 6.77 -2.67 -1.37
C GLU A 20 5.28 -2.91 -1.12
N ILE A 21 4.70 -3.98 -1.70
CA ILE A 21 3.32 -4.40 -1.42
C ILE A 21 3.16 -4.66 0.08
N GLY A 22 4.08 -5.41 0.70
CA GLY A 22 4.02 -5.73 2.13
C GLY A 22 4.03 -4.48 3.01
N LYS A 23 4.88 -3.49 2.71
CA LYS A 23 4.92 -2.21 3.44
C LYS A 23 3.62 -1.42 3.29
N LEU A 24 3.02 -1.41 2.09
CA LEU A 24 1.77 -0.71 1.84
C LEU A 24 0.59 -1.41 2.53
N GLU A 25 0.56 -2.75 2.55
CA GLU A 25 -0.45 -3.54 3.27
C GLU A 25 -0.34 -3.32 4.78
N GLU A 26 0.89 -3.28 5.33
CA GLU A 26 1.13 -2.94 6.73
C GLU A 26 0.62 -1.53 7.05
N ALA A 27 0.97 -0.53 6.23
CA ALA A 27 0.50 0.84 6.41
C ALA A 27 -1.03 0.93 6.36
N TYR A 28 -1.68 0.26 5.39
CA TYR A 28 -3.14 0.21 5.29
C TYR A 28 -3.78 -0.43 6.53
N SER A 29 -3.20 -1.52 7.03
CA SER A 29 -3.65 -2.22 8.23
C SER A 29 -3.53 -1.33 9.48
N VAL A 30 -2.39 -0.67 9.67
CA VAL A 30 -2.15 0.28 10.77
C VAL A 30 -3.17 1.43 10.72
N MET A 31 -3.35 2.06 9.57
CA MET A 31 -4.29 3.18 9.43
C MET A 31 -5.75 2.76 9.66
N THR A 32 -6.14 1.57 9.19
CA THR A 32 -7.47 1.00 9.45
C THR A 32 -7.69 0.76 10.93
N THR A 33 -6.71 0.14 11.59
CA THR A 33 -6.77 -0.17 13.02
C THR A 33 -6.80 1.10 13.86
N ALA A 34 -6.03 2.12 13.47
CA ALA A 34 -6.02 3.41 14.13
C ALA A 34 -7.37 4.14 14.01
N ASN A 35 -7.97 4.15 12.82
CA ASN A 35 -9.31 4.71 12.63
C ASN A 35 -10.35 4.00 13.51
N ARG A 36 -10.28 2.67 13.62
CA ARG A 36 -11.17 1.91 14.53
C ARG A 36 -10.92 2.28 15.99
N ALA A 37 -9.66 2.33 16.41
CA ALA A 37 -9.30 2.69 17.78
C ALA A 37 -9.78 4.10 18.15
N LEU A 38 -9.75 5.06 17.22
CA LEU A 38 -10.31 6.40 17.44
C LEU A 38 -11.83 6.38 17.68
N VAL A 39 -12.57 5.57 16.90
CA VAL A 39 -14.03 5.41 17.06
C VAL A 39 -14.38 4.73 18.39
N GLU A 40 -13.57 3.76 18.81
CA GLU A 40 -13.76 3.00 20.06
C GLU A 40 -13.22 3.76 21.29
N GLY A 41 -12.46 4.84 21.11
CA GLY A 41 -11.78 5.56 22.19
C GLY A 41 -10.61 4.78 22.81
N ASP A 42 -10.00 3.86 22.06
CA ASP A 42 -8.93 2.96 22.52
C ASP A 42 -7.52 3.55 22.26
N ASP A 43 -7.11 4.47 23.13
CA ASP A 43 -5.78 5.08 23.09
C ASP A 43 -4.64 4.04 23.28
N LEU A 44 -4.91 2.91 23.95
CA LEU A 44 -3.92 1.85 24.15
C LEU A 44 -3.61 1.14 22.83
N SER A 45 -4.62 0.89 22.00
CA SER A 45 -4.40 0.37 20.64
C SER A 45 -3.59 1.34 19.78
N LEU A 46 -3.87 2.65 19.85
CA LEU A 46 -3.06 3.64 19.12
C LEU A 46 -1.59 3.65 19.58
N THR A 47 -1.36 3.56 20.89
CA THR A 47 0.00 3.47 21.44
C THR A 47 0.70 2.19 20.98
N ARG A 48 -0.01 1.06 20.94
CA ARG A 48 0.52 -0.24 20.46
C ARG A 48 0.83 -0.26 18.96
N LEU A 49 0.14 0.56 18.17
CA LEU A 49 0.46 0.79 16.76
C LEU A 49 1.72 1.66 16.57
N GLY A 50 2.31 2.18 17.66
CA GLY A 50 3.54 2.95 17.64
C GLY A 50 3.35 4.45 17.43
N PHE A 51 2.12 4.96 17.53
CA PHE A 51 1.89 6.41 17.51
C PHE A 51 2.35 7.05 18.82
N ASP A 52 3.08 8.16 18.71
CA ASP A 52 3.43 8.98 19.86
C ASP A 52 2.22 9.79 20.37
N ILE A 53 2.38 10.37 21.56
CA ILE A 53 1.29 11.08 22.25
C ILE A 53 0.81 12.30 21.45
N ASP A 54 1.71 13.01 20.79
CA ASP A 54 1.38 14.22 20.03
C ASP A 54 0.58 13.87 18.77
N HIS A 55 0.96 12.78 18.10
CA HIS A 55 0.26 12.26 16.94
C HIS A 55 -1.11 11.68 17.31
N ILE A 56 -1.22 10.97 18.44
CA ILE A 56 -2.51 10.52 18.98
C ILE A 56 -3.42 11.72 19.25
N ALA A 57 -2.89 12.79 19.83
CA ALA A 57 -3.67 14.00 20.09
C ALA A 57 -4.19 14.66 18.79
N ASP A 58 -3.38 14.76 17.74
CA ASP A 58 -3.84 15.26 16.42
C ASP A 58 -4.96 14.40 15.83
N LEU A 59 -4.79 13.07 15.86
CA LEU A 59 -5.78 12.12 15.36
C LEU A 59 -7.11 12.24 16.11
N LYS A 60 -7.06 12.39 17.44
CA LYS A 60 -8.24 12.60 18.28
C LYS A 60 -8.89 13.95 18.02
N ASN A 61 -8.11 15.02 17.82
CA ASN A 61 -8.64 16.33 17.49
C ASN A 61 -9.42 16.27 16.17
N ARG A 62 -8.86 15.66 15.12
CA ARG A 62 -9.58 15.42 13.85
C ARG A 62 -10.84 14.60 14.06
N HIS A 63 -10.76 13.56 14.90
CA HIS A 63 -11.92 12.72 15.20
C HIS A 63 -13.05 13.52 15.88
N SER A 64 -12.71 14.43 16.79
CA SER A 64 -13.66 15.32 17.44
C SER A 64 -14.35 16.30 16.47
N GLU A 65 -13.71 16.62 15.35
CA GLU A 65 -14.28 17.41 14.25
C GLU A 65 -15.19 16.58 13.31
N GLY A 66 -15.45 15.31 13.63
CA GLY A 66 -16.24 14.39 12.81
C GLY A 66 -15.48 13.85 11.58
N LYS A 67 -14.16 14.02 11.54
CA LYS A 67 -13.29 13.49 10.47
C LYS A 67 -12.67 12.16 10.92
N PRO A 68 -12.42 11.22 10.01
CA PRO A 68 -11.57 10.07 10.35
C PRO A 68 -10.13 10.55 10.66
N GLY A 69 -9.40 9.83 11.51
CA GLY A 69 -7.98 10.15 11.77
C GLY A 69 -7.16 10.08 10.48
N PHE A 70 -7.33 8.99 9.74
CA PHE A 70 -6.83 8.80 8.38
C PHE A 70 -7.95 8.97 7.35
N PRO A 71 -7.86 9.96 6.44
CA PRO A 71 -8.90 10.22 5.45
C PRO A 71 -9.17 9.06 4.49
N ALA A 72 -10.44 8.87 4.11
CA ALA A 72 -10.85 7.81 3.19
C ALA A 72 -10.14 7.84 1.84
N TYR A 73 -9.77 9.03 1.33
CA TYR A 73 -9.03 9.15 0.08
C TYR A 73 -7.59 8.60 0.19
N VAL A 74 -6.96 8.70 1.37
CA VAL A 74 -5.62 8.12 1.63
C VAL A 74 -5.72 6.61 1.63
N MET A 75 -6.72 6.06 2.33
CA MET A 75 -6.99 4.62 2.38
C MET A 75 -7.22 4.06 0.98
N ARG A 76 -8.04 4.74 0.18
CA ARG A 76 -8.31 4.36 -1.22
C ARG A 76 -7.03 4.38 -2.05
N ASN A 77 -6.23 5.43 -1.95
CA ASN A 77 -4.98 5.54 -2.70
C ASN A 77 -3.98 4.42 -2.37
N LEU A 78 -3.87 4.04 -1.09
CA LEU A 78 -3.04 2.90 -0.67
C LEU A 78 -3.55 1.59 -1.29
N GLN A 79 -4.87 1.36 -1.22
CA GLN A 79 -5.48 0.17 -1.80
C GLN A 79 -5.31 0.10 -3.33
N ASP A 80 -5.51 1.23 -4.02
CA ASP A 80 -5.32 1.33 -5.47
C ASP A 80 -3.86 1.03 -5.84
N THR A 81 -2.89 1.54 -5.07
CA THR A 81 -1.46 1.30 -5.27
C THR A 81 -1.11 -0.19 -5.06
N ILE A 82 -1.59 -0.80 -3.97
CA ILE A 82 -1.42 -2.24 -3.71
C ILE A 82 -1.96 -3.08 -4.87
N GLN A 83 -3.13 -2.73 -5.41
CA GLN A 83 -3.73 -3.42 -6.55
C GLN A 83 -2.91 -3.27 -7.82
N GLN A 84 -2.37 -2.07 -8.10
CA GLN A 84 -1.51 -1.81 -9.25
C GLN A 84 -0.22 -2.63 -9.18
N LEU A 85 0.49 -2.60 -8.05
CA LEU A 85 1.72 -3.36 -7.85
C LEU A 85 1.47 -4.88 -7.91
N SER A 86 0.36 -5.34 -7.33
CA SER A 86 -0.08 -6.74 -7.42
C SER A 86 -0.36 -7.16 -8.87
N GLY A 87 -0.96 -6.28 -9.67
CA GLY A 87 -1.20 -6.49 -11.10
C GLY A 87 0.10 -6.59 -11.89
N LEU A 88 1.05 -5.68 -11.64
CA LEU A 88 2.38 -5.69 -12.25
C LEU A 88 3.14 -6.97 -11.92
N LYS A 89 3.17 -7.37 -10.65
CA LYS A 89 3.79 -8.63 -10.20
C LYS A 89 3.22 -9.85 -10.93
N ARG A 90 1.89 -9.94 -11.05
CA ARG A 90 1.23 -11.06 -11.78
C ARG A 90 1.58 -11.03 -13.27
N GLY A 91 1.56 -9.86 -13.90
CA GLY A 91 1.92 -9.70 -15.31
C GLY A 91 3.37 -10.08 -15.60
N ALA A 92 4.30 -9.76 -14.69
CA ALA A 92 5.69 -10.17 -14.74
C ALA A 92 5.86 -11.68 -14.56
N SER A 93 5.12 -12.28 -13.62
CA SER A 93 5.19 -13.72 -13.32
C SER A 93 4.58 -14.60 -14.42
N ASP A 94 3.53 -14.12 -15.09
CA ASP A 94 2.79 -14.86 -16.14
C ASP A 94 3.44 -14.76 -17.53
N GLY A 95 4.53 -13.99 -17.71
CA GLY A 95 5.17 -13.77 -19.01
C GLY A 95 4.30 -13.04 -20.05
N ARG A 96 3.14 -12.47 -19.65
CA ARG A 96 2.21 -11.74 -20.53
C ARG A 96 2.66 -10.30 -20.84
N GLY A 97 3.93 -9.97 -20.63
CA GLY A 97 4.55 -8.78 -21.23
C GLY A 97 4.63 -8.86 -22.76
N ALA A 98 4.41 -10.04 -23.36
CA ALA A 98 4.43 -10.26 -24.80
C ALA A 98 3.02 -10.47 -25.39
N ARG A 99 2.18 -9.43 -25.44
CA ARG A 99 1.15 -9.40 -26.49
C ARG A 99 1.83 -8.91 -27.76
N LEU A 100 2.29 -9.88 -28.57
CA LEU A 100 2.77 -9.65 -29.93
C LEU A 100 1.72 -8.85 -30.69
N VAL A 101 1.99 -7.57 -30.94
CA VAL A 101 1.38 -6.84 -32.05
C VAL A 101 2.18 -7.25 -33.28
N GLU A 102 1.65 -8.22 -34.04
CA GLU A 102 2.18 -8.54 -35.36
C GLU A 102 1.90 -7.35 -36.29
N PRO A 103 2.92 -6.75 -36.94
CA PRO A 103 2.67 -5.78 -38.00
C PRO A 103 2.11 -6.52 -39.23
N GLN A 104 0.96 -6.07 -39.73
CA GLN A 104 0.49 -6.39 -41.09
C GLN A 104 1.27 -5.58 -42.12
#